data_AF-A0A966INN5-F1
#
_entry.id   AF-A0A966INN5-F1
#
_cell.length_a   1.000
_cell.length_b   1.000
_cell.length_c   1.000
_cell.angle_alpha   90.00
_cell.angle_beta   90.00
_cell.angle_gamma   90.00
#
_symmetry.space_group_name_H-M   'P 1'
#
loop_
_entity.id
_entity.type
_entity.pdbx_description
1 polymer ?
#
loop_
_entity_poly.entity_id
_entity_poly.type
_entity_poly.pdbx_seq_one_letter_code
_entity_poly.pdbx_strand_id
1 'polypeptide(L)'
;MAGIPHDHYEPGSKGEKWLHSRLPIVGLLYDTIMLPTPKNLNWMWIWGAVLTFCLALQIITGIVLAMHYTPHVDEAFASVEHIMRNVNGGHMLRYLHANGASLFFIAVYAHIFRG
;
A
#
# COMPACT_ATOMS: atom_id res chain seq x y z
N MET A 1 -12.05 18.84 5.31
CA MET A 1 -10.63 18.69 4.91
C MET A 1 -10.46 19.30 3.53
N ALA A 2 -9.28 19.81 3.17
CA ALA A 2 -9.00 20.74 2.05
C ALA A 2 -9.71 22.12 2.06
N GLY A 3 -10.82 22.28 2.79
CA GLY A 3 -11.55 23.56 2.89
C GLY A 3 -12.27 23.95 1.61
N ILE A 4 -12.37 23.02 0.65
CA ILE A 4 -13.04 23.21 -0.63
C ILE A 4 -14.50 22.75 -0.47
N PRO A 5 -15.51 23.55 -0.90
CA PRO A 5 -16.90 23.12 -0.89
C PRO A 5 -17.11 21.86 -1.75
N HIS A 6 -17.78 20.85 -1.18
CA HIS A 6 -18.14 19.62 -1.88
C HIS A 6 -19.33 18.94 -1.20
N ASP A 7 -19.94 17.99 -1.91
CA ASP A 7 -21.02 17.16 -1.38
C ASP A 7 -20.46 16.13 -0.39
N HIS A 8 -21.28 15.73 0.59
CA HIS A 8 -20.93 14.76 1.61
C HIS A 8 -21.73 13.46 1.43
N TYR A 9 -21.23 12.39 2.03
CA TYR A 9 -21.90 11.09 1.98
C TYR A 9 -23.31 11.13 2.60
N GLU A 10 -24.28 10.63 1.85
CA GLU A 10 -25.64 10.39 2.35
C GLU A 10 -25.97 8.89 2.34
N PRO A 11 -26.29 8.28 3.51
CA PRO A 11 -26.62 6.86 3.57
C PRO A 11 -27.97 6.57 2.94
N GLY A 12 -27.99 5.74 1.88
CA GLY A 12 -29.20 5.42 1.13
C GLY A 12 -29.98 4.26 1.74
N SER A 13 -29.29 3.17 2.07
CA SER A 13 -29.91 1.94 2.58
C SER A 13 -30.18 1.97 4.09
N LYS A 14 -31.09 1.11 4.58
CA LYS A 14 -31.36 0.99 6.03
C LYS A 14 -30.12 0.55 6.82
N GLY A 15 -29.31 -0.34 6.23
CA GLY A 15 -28.05 -0.80 6.82
C GLY A 15 -27.02 0.31 6.92
N GLU A 16 -26.85 1.11 5.86
CA GLU A 16 -25.98 2.28 5.87
C GLU A 16 -26.41 3.31 6.91
N LYS A 17 -27.71 3.61 7.01
CA LYS A 17 -28.24 4.57 8.02
C LYS A 17 -27.95 4.10 9.44
N TRP A 18 -28.11 2.80 9.72
CA TRP A 18 -27.82 2.20 11.02
C TRP A 18 -26.32 2.22 11.36
N LEU A 19 -25.46 1.96 10.37
CA LEU A 19 -24.01 1.98 10.55
C LEU A 19 -23.53 3.42 10.74
N HIS A 20 -23.95 4.33 9.86
CA HIS A 20 -23.57 5.74 9.89
C HIS A 20 -23.94 6.42 11.21
N SER A 21 -25.05 6.05 11.84
CA SER A 21 -25.45 6.62 13.14
C SER A 21 -24.60 6.13 14.33
N ARG A 22 -23.79 5.09 14.17
CA ARG A 22 -22.91 4.53 15.21
C ARG A 22 -21.44 4.79 14.92
N LEU A 23 -21.03 4.51 13.69
CA LEU A 23 -19.69 4.64 13.19
C LEU A 23 -19.74 5.12 11.73
N PRO A 24 -19.55 6.41 11.45
CA PRO A 24 -19.63 6.97 10.10
C PRO A 24 -18.38 6.64 9.25
N ILE A 25 -17.89 5.40 9.29
CA ILE A 25 -16.69 4.98 8.57
C ILE A 25 -16.88 5.02 7.05
N VAL A 26 -18.10 4.73 6.57
CA VAL A 26 -18.42 4.86 5.14
C VAL A 26 -18.39 6.32 4.71
N GLY A 27 -18.91 7.23 5.56
CA GLY A 27 -18.86 8.66 5.29
C GLY A 27 -17.42 9.18 5.27
N LEU A 28 -16.59 8.77 6.23
CA LEU A 28 -15.16 9.09 6.24
C LEU A 28 -14.44 8.60 4.97
N LEU A 29 -14.71 7.36 4.53
CA LEU A 29 -14.13 6.82 3.31
C LEU A 29 -14.60 7.59 2.08
N TYR A 30 -15.89 7.89 1.97
CA TYR A 30 -16.45 8.68 0.87
C TYR A 30 -15.80 10.07 0.78
N ASP A 31 -15.77 10.81 1.88
CA ASP A 31 -15.18 12.15 1.93
C ASP A 31 -13.67 12.13 1.61
N THR A 32 -13.00 11.01 1.84
CA THR A 32 -11.58 10.82 1.48
C THR A 32 -11.40 10.56 -0.01
N ILE A 33 -12.22 9.68 -0.61
CA ILE A 33 -12.07 9.27 -2.02
C ILE A 33 -12.70 10.26 -3.01
N MET A 34 -13.69 11.04 -2.57
CA MET A 34 -14.40 12.02 -3.39
C MET A 34 -13.84 13.45 -3.25
N LEU A 35 -12.64 13.58 -2.66
CA LEU A 35 -12.00 14.89 -2.47
C LEU A 35 -11.86 15.63 -3.81
N PRO A 36 -12.35 16.88 -3.93
CA PRO A 36 -12.20 17.67 -5.14
C PRO A 36 -10.72 17.85 -5.50
N THR A 37 -10.32 17.29 -6.64
CA THR A 37 -8.92 17.26 -7.09
C THR A 37 -8.76 18.09 -8.37
N PRO A 38 -7.70 18.91 -8.52
CA PRO A 38 -7.47 19.70 -9.73
C PRO A 38 -7.44 18.83 -11.00
N LYS A 39 -8.07 19.30 -12.09
CA LYS A 39 -8.15 18.54 -13.36
C LYS A 39 -6.84 18.52 -14.16
N ASN A 40 -5.86 19.34 -13.80
CA ASN A 40 -4.61 19.55 -14.53
C ASN A 40 -3.40 18.85 -13.89
N LEU A 41 -3.60 17.85 -13.02
CA LEU A 41 -2.50 17.04 -12.52
C LEU A 41 -1.78 16.35 -13.69
N ASN A 42 -0.45 16.43 -13.70
CA ASN A 42 0.37 15.72 -14.67
C ASN A 42 0.90 14.39 -14.09
N TRP A 43 1.67 13.65 -14.90
CA TRP A 43 2.19 12.33 -14.54
C TRP A 43 3.03 12.29 -13.26
N MET A 44 3.61 13.39 -12.80
CA MET A 44 4.41 13.41 -11.56
C MET A 44 3.57 13.24 -10.29
N TRP A 45 2.24 13.35 -10.36
CA TRP A 45 1.36 13.11 -9.21
C TRP A 45 1.12 11.62 -8.92
N ILE A 46 1.47 10.71 -9.84
CA ILE A 46 1.24 9.27 -9.65
C ILE A 46 2.17 8.65 -8.60
N TRP A 47 3.34 9.25 -8.35
CA TRP A 47 4.36 8.66 -7.48
C TRP A 47 3.88 8.44 -6.04
N GLY A 48 2.92 9.23 -5.56
CA GLY A 48 2.29 8.99 -4.26
C GLY A 48 1.53 7.66 -4.21
N ALA A 49 0.76 7.33 -5.25
CA ALA A 49 0.05 6.05 -5.34
C ALA A 49 1.01 4.87 -5.53
N VAL A 50 2.07 5.06 -6.31
CA VAL A 50 3.14 4.05 -6.47
C VAL A 50 3.80 3.74 -5.13
N LEU A 51 4.04 4.75 -4.27
CA LEU A 51 4.57 4.55 -2.91
C LEU A 51 3.62 3.74 -2.03
N THR A 52 2.31 4.02 -2.06
CA THR A 52 1.31 3.23 -1.34
C THR A 52 1.30 1.77 -1.81
N PHE A 53 1.40 1.55 -3.12
CA PHE A 53 1.54 0.20 -3.68
C PHE A 53 2.82 -0.49 -3.19
N CYS A 54 3.97 0.20 -3.23
CA CYS A 54 5.23 -0.34 -2.74
C CYS A 54 5.15 -0.71 -1.26
N LEU A 55 4.52 0.13 -0.43
CA LEU A 55 4.32 -0.17 0.99
C LEU A 55 3.51 -1.45 1.19
N ALA A 56 2.36 -1.59 0.52
CA ALA A 56 1.54 -2.79 0.60
C ALA A 56 2.30 -4.03 0.08
N LEU A 57 2.98 -3.91 -1.05
CA LEU A 57 3.82 -4.96 -1.64
C LEU A 57 4.88 -5.43 -0.63
N GLN A 58 5.64 -4.51 -0.03
CA GLN A 58 6.71 -4.84 0.91
C GLN A 58 6.17 -5.46 2.19
N ILE A 59 5.05 -4.97 2.73
CA ILE A 59 4.44 -5.55 3.94
C ILE A 59 3.98 -6.99 3.66
N ILE A 60 3.21 -7.21 2.58
CA ILE A 60 2.64 -8.52 2.27
C ILE A 60 3.76 -9.52 1.98
N THR A 61 4.68 -9.18 1.08
CA THR A 61 5.80 -10.07 0.74
C THR A 61 6.75 -10.26 1.93
N GLY A 62 6.98 -9.22 2.73
CA GLY A 62 7.84 -9.28 3.91
C GLY A 62 7.30 -10.20 5.00
N ILE A 63 5.99 -10.13 5.28
CA ILE A 63 5.33 -11.05 6.22
C ILE A 63 5.45 -12.50 5.73
N VAL A 64 5.20 -12.75 4.45
CA VAL A 64 5.32 -14.10 3.89
C VAL A 64 6.77 -14.61 3.96
N LEU A 65 7.76 -13.79 3.64
CA LEU A 65 9.17 -14.17 3.74
C LEU A 65 9.58 -14.43 5.20
N ALA A 66 9.09 -13.62 6.15
CA ALA A 66 9.36 -13.80 7.57
C ALA A 66 8.85 -15.13 8.13
N MET A 67 7.78 -15.70 7.56
CA MET A 67 7.28 -17.03 7.94
C MET A 67 8.26 -18.18 7.58
N HIS A 68 9.23 -17.92 6.70
CA HIS A 68 10.19 -18.91 6.21
C HIS A 68 11.66 -18.55 6.47
N TYR A 69 11.91 -17.37 7.06
CA TYR A 69 13.26 -16.89 7.37
C TYR A 69 13.63 -17.22 8.82
N THR A 70 14.85 -17.72 9.03
CA THR A 70 15.41 -17.93 10.38
C THR A 70 16.39 -16.79 10.72
N PRO A 71 16.09 -15.93 11.71
CA PRO A 71 16.98 -14.86 12.13
C PRO A 71 18.11 -15.34 13.06
N HIS A 72 18.88 -16.35 12.64
CA HIS A 72 20.03 -16.90 13.36
C HIS A 72 21.25 -16.99 12.45
N VAL A 73 22.44 -16.62 12.93
CA VAL A 73 23.64 -16.49 12.09
C VAL A 73 24.03 -17.78 11.36
N ASP A 74 23.80 -18.93 12.00
CA ASP A 74 24.11 -20.24 11.41
C ASP A 74 23.10 -20.68 10.32
N GLU A 75 21.89 -20.11 10.33
CA GLU A 75 20.78 -20.57 9.48
C GLU A 75 20.26 -19.49 8.51
N ALA A 76 20.60 -18.22 8.70
CA ALA A 76 20.00 -17.10 7.96
C ALA A 76 20.15 -17.28 6.44
N PHE A 77 21.36 -17.59 5.96
CA PHE A 77 21.59 -17.82 4.54
C PHE A 77 20.90 -19.10 4.04
N ALA A 78 20.98 -20.18 4.80
CA ALA A 78 20.35 -21.45 4.44
C ALA A 78 18.82 -21.32 4.35
N SER A 79 18.19 -20.56 5.25
CA SER A 79 16.75 -20.30 5.24
C SER A 79 16.32 -19.48 4.01
N VAL A 80 17.15 -18.54 3.53
CA VAL A 80 16.91 -17.81 2.28
C VAL A 80 17.04 -18.72 1.05
N GLU A 81 18.04 -19.61 1.00
CA GLU A 81 18.11 -20.61 -0.07
C GLU A 81 16.95 -21.61 -0.01
N HIS A 82 16.45 -21.93 1.19
CA HIS A 82 15.22 -22.71 1.35
C HIS A 82 14.01 -21.98 0.74
N ILE A 83 13.85 -20.67 0.98
CA ILE A 83 12.81 -19.86 0.33
C ILE A 83 12.94 -19.94 -1.19
N MET A 84 14.16 -19.83 -1.72
CA MET A 84 14.39 -19.86 -3.17
C MET A 84 14.02 -21.17 -3.85
N ARG A 85 14.28 -22.31 -3.18
CA ARG A 85 14.27 -23.63 -3.80
C ARG A 85 13.09 -24.50 -3.40
N ASN A 86 12.57 -24.31 -2.19
CA ASN A 86 11.64 -25.24 -1.57
C ASN A 86 10.27 -24.62 -1.29
N VAL A 87 10.18 -23.31 -1.07
CA VAL A 87 8.90 -22.62 -0.87
C VAL A 87 8.24 -22.41 -2.24
N ASN A 88 6.96 -22.78 -2.36
CA ASN A 88 6.18 -22.60 -3.59
C ASN A 88 6.17 -21.13 -4.01
N GLY A 89 6.75 -20.82 -5.18
CA GLY A 89 6.88 -19.44 -5.66
C GLY A 89 7.82 -18.56 -4.83
N GLY A 90 8.57 -19.12 -3.89
CA GLY A 90 9.43 -18.36 -2.98
C GLY A 90 10.52 -17.56 -3.69
N HIS A 91 11.03 -18.06 -4.82
CA HIS A 91 11.95 -17.30 -5.68
C HIS A 91 11.32 -15.99 -6.17
N MET A 92 10.07 -16.02 -6.61
CA MET A 92 9.36 -14.83 -7.10
C MET A 92 9.09 -13.87 -5.95
N LEU A 93 8.64 -14.38 -4.79
CA LEU A 93 8.39 -13.57 -3.61
C LEU A 93 9.66 -12.85 -3.11
N ARG A 94 10.79 -13.55 -3.07
CA ARG A 94 12.08 -12.95 -2.69
C ARG A 94 12.47 -11.85 -3.67
N TYR A 95 12.39 -12.10 -4.97
CA TYR A 95 12.75 -11.11 -5.98
C TYR A 95 11.80 -9.92 -6.00
N LEU A 96 10.50 -10.13 -5.78
CA LEU A 96 9.52 -9.04 -5.64
C LEU A 96 9.85 -8.17 -4.43
N HIS A 97 10.17 -8.75 -3.27
CA HIS A 97 10.51 -7.99 -2.07
C HIS A 97 11.82 -7.20 -2.23
N ALA A 98 12.84 -7.82 -2.85
CA ALA A 98 14.14 -7.18 -3.06
C ALA A 98 14.09 -6.05 -4.12
N ASN A 99 13.49 -6.32 -5.29
CA ASN A 99 13.34 -5.30 -6.33
C ASN A 99 12.27 -4.26 -5.97
N GLY A 100 11.26 -4.64 -5.19
CA GLY A 100 10.25 -3.74 -4.64
C GLY A 100 10.86 -2.65 -3.76
N ALA A 101 11.93 -2.94 -3.01
CA ALA A 101 12.69 -1.93 -2.29
C ALA A 101 13.35 -0.90 -3.23
N SER A 102 13.91 -1.35 -4.35
CA SER A 102 14.49 -0.45 -5.36
C SER A 102 13.42 0.45 -6.00
N LEU A 103 12.27 -0.12 -6.37
CA LEU A 103 11.12 0.66 -6.86
C LEU A 103 10.65 1.68 -5.82
N PHE A 104 10.63 1.31 -4.53
CA PHE A 104 10.28 2.22 -3.44
C PHE A 104 11.22 3.44 -3.43
N PHE A 105 12.54 3.23 -3.50
CA PHE A 105 13.50 4.33 -3.54
C PHE A 105 13.37 5.18 -4.81
N ILE A 106 13.17 4.57 -5.98
CA ILE A 106 12.92 5.32 -7.22
C ILE A 106 11.68 6.21 -7.07
N ALA A 107 10.59 5.64 -6.56
CA ALA A 107 9.33 6.35 -6.35
C ALA A 107 9.48 7.48 -5.33
N VAL A 108 10.23 7.29 -4.24
CA VAL A 108 10.41 8.32 -3.21
C VAL A 108 11.28 9.47 -3.73
N TYR A 109 12.33 9.19 -4.49
CA TYR A 109 13.12 10.25 -5.12
C TYR A 109 12.26 11.06 -6.10
N ALA A 110 11.52 10.40 -6.99
CA ALA A 110 10.62 11.09 -7.90
C ALA A 110 9.52 11.89 -7.17
N HIS A 111 9.00 11.37 -6.05
CA HIS A 111 7.99 12.05 -5.24
C HIS A 111 8.53 13.27 -4.49
N ILE A 112 9.74 13.17 -3.92
CA ILE A 112 10.43 14.27 -3.22
C ILE A 112 10.74 15.39 -4.21
N PHE A 113 11.36 15.08 -5.34
CA PHE A 113 11.76 16.10 -6.33
C PHE A 113 10.59 16.72 -7.10
N ARG A 114 9.40 16.12 -7.05
CA ARG A 114 8.19 16.76 -7.57
C ARG A 114 7.75 17.93 -6.69
N GLY A 115 7.84 17.76 -5.36
CA GLY A 115 7.33 18.70 -4.36
C GLY A 115 8.20 19.95 -4.23
#